data_AF-A0A1J9V4B1-F1
#
_entry.id   AF-A0A1J9V4B1-F1
#
_cell.length_a   1.000
_cell.length_b   1.000
_cell.length_c   1.000
_cell.angle_alpha   90.00
_cell.angle_beta   90.00
_cell.angle_gamma   90.00
#
_symmetry.space_group_name_H-M   'P 1'
#
loop_
_entity.id
_entity.type
_entity.pdbx_description
1 polymer ?
#
loop_
_entity_poly.entity_id
_entity_poly.type
_entity_poly.pdbx_seq_one_letter_code
_entity_poly.pdbx_strand_id
1 'polypeptide(L)'
;MIDKIKNVVEDMHEDEAKHLLQSILIQLNLLEENYSEDTIKNLMDIPKQLTSNTFYKRNVIESSHVHITFDDSSAGSLKHMLGQEERLEEMVVAFSEFFSIGPINKLHMNEGQLARKKWLVNNLTAYENYFEEEYLPRFLKTIEGLHTIPIETPITIWKADNAHEHVGLCFVMAQLKDKKNIRVMNTSEASKEILKREYAIRGTGELSPESLALIQNSFLELTYLTEEDRMQYEHEWDSLSKSTEFLRVWTDNEVLSVQEDYFDQFIIECAKSIGANREFLKAPRVIGEALGHVEQLVGDTFLEYRLKELIKQEVFEFEGSLDEMHFYSVKLRK
;
A
#
# COMPACT_ATOMS: atom_id res chain seq x y z
N MET A 1 -27.21 6.59 -18.45
CA MET A 1 -25.75 6.88 -18.45
C MET A 1 -25.51 8.33 -18.09
N ILE A 2 -26.01 9.29 -18.87
CA ILE A 2 -25.86 10.73 -18.61
C ILE A 2 -26.34 11.14 -17.21
N ASP A 3 -27.52 10.67 -16.77
CA ASP A 3 -28.03 10.98 -15.41
C ASP A 3 -27.15 10.39 -14.30
N LYS A 4 -26.54 9.23 -14.53
CA LYS A 4 -25.60 8.62 -13.57
C LYS A 4 -24.30 9.46 -13.47
N ILE A 5 -23.79 9.93 -14.60
CA ILE A 5 -22.61 10.82 -14.63
C ILE A 5 -22.93 12.10 -13.86
N LYS A 6 -24.10 12.68 -14.10
CA LYS A 6 -24.52 13.91 -13.42
C LYS A 6 -24.56 13.74 -11.90
N ASN A 7 -25.17 12.66 -11.41
CA ASN A 7 -25.23 12.38 -9.98
C ASN A 7 -23.84 12.19 -9.36
N VAL A 8 -22.95 11.45 -10.05
CA VAL A 8 -21.58 11.22 -9.57
C VAL A 8 -20.79 12.53 -9.48
N VAL A 9 -20.95 13.43 -10.45
CA VAL A 9 -20.30 14.75 -10.45
C VAL A 9 -20.87 15.66 -9.35
N GLU A 10 -22.17 15.63 -9.11
CA GLU A 10 -22.81 16.39 -8.01
C GLU A 10 -22.35 15.90 -6.63
N ASP A 11 -22.10 14.60 -6.47
CA ASP A 11 -21.67 13.97 -5.21
C ASP A 11 -20.14 13.99 -4.97
N MET A 12 -19.37 14.46 -5.95
CA MET A 12 -17.91 14.49 -5.94
C MET A 12 -17.39 15.65 -5.08
N HIS A 13 -16.32 15.41 -4.33
CA HIS A 13 -15.67 16.51 -3.59
C HIS A 13 -15.04 17.51 -4.56
N GLU A 14 -15.01 18.80 -4.20
CA GLU A 14 -14.55 19.86 -5.11
C GLU A 14 -13.11 19.62 -5.58
N ASP A 15 -12.23 19.15 -4.69
CA ASP A 15 -10.83 18.86 -5.03
C ASP A 15 -10.71 17.63 -5.94
N GLU A 16 -11.47 16.56 -5.66
CA GLU A 16 -11.54 15.37 -6.52
C GLU A 16 -12.03 15.73 -7.93
N ALA A 17 -13.06 16.58 -8.02
CA ALA A 17 -13.57 17.07 -9.29
C ALA A 17 -12.54 17.93 -10.05
N LYS A 18 -11.78 18.78 -9.34
CA LYS A 18 -10.70 19.58 -9.92
C LYS A 18 -9.57 18.69 -10.44
N HIS A 19 -9.11 17.71 -9.66
CA HIS A 19 -8.05 16.79 -10.07
C HIS A 19 -8.47 15.94 -11.27
N LEU A 20 -9.69 15.40 -11.27
CA LEU A 20 -10.21 14.65 -12.41
C LEU A 20 -10.28 15.51 -13.67
N LEU A 21 -10.81 16.73 -13.56
CA LEU A 21 -10.86 17.68 -14.68
C LEU A 21 -9.45 18.03 -15.17
N GLN A 22 -8.52 18.31 -14.25
CA GLN A 22 -7.14 18.62 -14.56
C GLN A 22 -6.46 17.45 -15.31
N SER A 23 -6.63 16.21 -14.83
CA SER A 23 -6.10 15.01 -15.47
C SER A 23 -6.66 14.85 -16.89
N ILE A 24 -7.97 15.02 -17.08
CA ILE A 24 -8.61 14.94 -18.40
C ILE A 24 -8.02 15.99 -19.35
N LEU A 25 -7.88 17.23 -18.90
CA LEU A 25 -7.32 18.33 -19.72
C LEU A 25 -5.86 18.09 -20.10
N ILE A 26 -5.04 17.60 -19.16
CA ILE A 26 -3.63 17.25 -19.43
C ILE A 26 -3.55 16.12 -20.46
N GLN A 27 -4.33 15.06 -20.30
CA GLN A 27 -4.31 13.93 -21.23
C GLN A 27 -4.78 14.33 -22.64
N LEU A 28 -5.77 15.22 -22.75
CA LEU A 28 -6.20 15.78 -24.03
C LEU A 28 -5.11 16.63 -24.68
N ASN A 29 -4.40 17.46 -23.93
CA ASN A 29 -3.28 18.25 -24.46
C ASN A 29 -2.13 17.35 -24.93
N LEU A 30 -1.79 16.32 -24.14
CA LEU A 30 -0.75 15.35 -24.51
C LEU A 30 -1.11 14.57 -25.78
N LEU A 31 -2.40 14.31 -26.02
CA LEU A 31 -2.89 13.68 -27.25
C LEU A 31 -2.72 14.56 -28.50
N GLU A 32 -2.79 15.89 -28.35
CA GLU A 32 -2.49 16.82 -29.44
C GLU A 32 -0.99 16.80 -29.81
N GLU A 33 -0.13 16.65 -28.81
CA GLU A 33 1.32 16.59 -29.02
C GLU A 33 1.80 15.20 -29.47
N ASN A 34 1.20 14.13 -28.94
CA ASN A 34 1.56 12.73 -29.19
C ASN A 34 0.31 11.84 -29.19
N TYR A 35 -0.15 11.46 -30.38
CA TYR A 35 -1.30 10.58 -30.54
C TYR A 35 -1.07 9.20 -29.89
N SER A 36 -2.04 8.74 -29.08
CA SER A 36 -2.01 7.46 -28.37
C SER A 36 -3.41 6.85 -28.33
N GLU A 37 -3.61 5.70 -28.98
CA GLU A 37 -4.89 4.97 -28.93
C GLU A 37 -5.24 4.54 -27.50
N ASP A 38 -4.25 4.15 -26.69
CA ASP A 38 -4.46 3.77 -25.29
C ASP A 38 -4.96 4.96 -24.45
N THR A 39 -4.43 6.15 -24.68
CA THR A 39 -4.90 7.37 -23.98
C THR A 39 -6.34 7.71 -24.36
N ILE A 40 -6.70 7.55 -25.64
CA ILE A 40 -8.09 7.73 -26.11
C ILE A 40 -9.02 6.71 -25.46
N LYS A 41 -8.61 5.44 -25.40
CA LYS A 41 -9.37 4.37 -24.77
C LYS A 41 -9.60 4.64 -23.29
N ASN A 42 -8.55 5.06 -22.57
CA ASN A 42 -8.63 5.44 -21.16
C ASN A 42 -9.62 6.59 -20.94
N LEU A 43 -9.53 7.67 -21.75
CA LEU A 43 -10.46 8.80 -21.68
C LEU A 43 -11.91 8.38 -21.97
N MET A 44 -12.13 7.49 -22.94
CA MET A 44 -13.45 6.95 -23.27
C MET A 44 -14.04 6.05 -22.18
N ASP A 45 -13.19 5.42 -21.36
CA ASP A 45 -13.61 4.56 -20.26
C ASP A 45 -13.97 5.35 -18.99
N ILE A 46 -13.51 6.61 -18.84
CA ILE A 46 -13.80 7.45 -17.64
C ILE A 46 -15.29 7.50 -17.28
N PRO A 47 -16.24 7.80 -18.19
CA PRO A 47 -17.65 7.82 -17.84
C PRO A 47 -18.16 6.47 -17.32
N LYS A 48 -17.63 5.38 -17.87
CA LYS A 48 -17.96 4.03 -17.41
C LYS A 48 -17.39 3.79 -16.02
N GLN A 49 -16.14 4.15 -15.77
CA GLN A 49 -15.49 4.02 -14.45
C GLN A 49 -16.22 4.84 -13.36
N LEU A 50 -16.57 6.09 -13.69
CA LEU A 50 -17.31 6.98 -12.77
C LEU A 50 -18.69 6.42 -12.43
N THR A 51 -19.38 5.83 -13.41
CA THR A 51 -20.76 5.36 -13.22
C THR A 51 -20.90 3.88 -12.86
N SER A 52 -19.84 3.08 -13.04
CA SER A 52 -19.76 1.71 -12.54
C SER A 52 -19.50 1.68 -11.04
N ASN A 53 -18.87 2.73 -10.50
CA ASN A 53 -18.75 2.98 -9.07
C ASN A 53 -20.03 3.56 -8.46
N THR A 54 -21.19 2.95 -8.74
CA THR A 54 -22.39 3.25 -7.97
C THR A 54 -22.16 2.85 -6.51
N PHE A 55 -21.75 3.85 -5.72
CA PHE A 55 -21.88 3.94 -4.26
C PHE A 55 -21.25 2.81 -3.43
N TYR A 56 -19.91 2.75 -3.42
CA TYR A 56 -19.17 2.34 -2.20
C TYR A 56 -19.19 3.45 -1.12
N LYS A 57 -20.29 4.21 -1.01
CA LYS A 57 -20.60 5.05 0.16
C LYS A 57 -21.53 4.24 1.05
N ARG A 58 -21.06 3.09 1.55
CA ARG A 58 -21.77 2.36 2.61
C ARG A 58 -21.01 2.56 3.92
N ASN A 59 -21.78 2.77 4.98
CA ASN A 59 -21.22 2.86 6.31
C ASN A 59 -20.77 1.45 6.72
N VAL A 60 -19.59 1.35 7.34
CA VAL A 60 -19.03 0.07 7.84
C VAL A 60 -20.05 -0.66 8.73
N ILE A 61 -20.90 0.09 9.43
CA ILE A 61 -21.97 -0.40 10.31
C ILE A 61 -23.03 -1.23 9.57
N GLU A 62 -23.33 -0.90 8.31
CA GLU A 62 -24.41 -1.55 7.53
C GLU A 62 -23.89 -2.70 6.64
N SER A 63 -22.60 -2.99 6.72
CA SER A 63 -21.93 -3.95 5.83
C SER A 63 -22.19 -5.38 6.30
N SER A 64 -22.52 -6.29 5.38
CA SER A 64 -22.73 -7.70 5.70
C SER A 64 -21.42 -8.44 6.01
N HIS A 65 -20.31 -7.94 5.46
CA HIS A 65 -18.95 -8.47 5.59
C HIS A 65 -17.94 -7.33 5.41
N VAL A 66 -16.82 -7.39 6.12
CA VAL A 66 -15.72 -6.41 5.98
C VAL A 66 -14.44 -7.10 5.55
N HIS A 67 -13.84 -6.64 4.46
CA HIS A 67 -12.51 -7.02 4.02
C HIS A 67 -11.49 -5.97 4.45
N ILE A 68 -10.38 -6.40 5.03
CA ILE A 68 -9.27 -5.53 5.44
C ILE A 68 -8.04 -5.86 4.61
N THR A 69 -7.38 -4.84 4.08
CA THR A 69 -6.12 -4.96 3.32
C THR A 69 -5.18 -3.82 3.65
N PHE A 70 -3.94 -3.88 3.17
CA PHE A 70 -2.83 -3.03 3.60
C PHE A 70 -2.24 -2.17 2.48
N ASP A 71 -2.92 -2.05 1.35
CA ASP A 71 -2.54 -1.12 0.29
C ASP A 71 -3.74 -0.77 -0.61
N ASP A 72 -3.62 0.35 -1.33
CA ASP A 72 -4.68 0.85 -2.20
C ASP A 72 -4.91 -0.03 -3.43
N SER A 73 -3.88 -0.74 -3.91
CA SER A 73 -3.99 -1.62 -5.08
C SER A 73 -4.85 -2.84 -4.76
N SER A 74 -4.56 -3.53 -3.67
CA SER A 74 -5.37 -4.61 -3.12
C SER A 74 -6.79 -4.15 -2.85
N ALA A 75 -6.97 -2.95 -2.29
CA ALA A 75 -8.29 -2.40 -2.00
C ALA A 75 -9.09 -2.13 -3.28
N GLY A 76 -8.46 -1.57 -4.30
CA GLY A 76 -9.06 -1.33 -5.61
C GLY A 76 -9.48 -2.65 -6.28
N SER A 77 -8.59 -3.64 -6.28
CA SER A 77 -8.84 -4.96 -6.87
C SER A 77 -9.98 -5.70 -6.16
N LEU A 78 -10.03 -5.67 -4.82
CA LEU A 78 -11.12 -6.26 -4.04
C LEU A 78 -12.45 -5.57 -4.30
N LYS A 79 -12.49 -4.23 -4.33
CA LYS A 79 -13.73 -3.49 -4.64
C LYS A 79 -14.23 -3.81 -6.05
N HIS A 80 -13.32 -3.94 -7.01
CA HIS A 80 -13.66 -4.33 -8.38
C HIS A 80 -14.23 -5.75 -8.43
N MET A 81 -13.56 -6.71 -7.80
CA MET A 81 -13.99 -8.10 -7.68
C MET A 81 -15.40 -8.21 -7.08
N LEU A 82 -15.63 -7.59 -5.91
CA LEU A 82 -16.94 -7.61 -5.23
C LEU A 82 -18.04 -6.97 -6.09
N GLY A 83 -17.71 -5.92 -6.84
CA GLY A 83 -18.63 -5.31 -7.80
C GLY A 83 -19.01 -6.24 -8.95
N GLN A 84 -18.09 -7.06 -9.44
CA GLN A 84 -18.34 -8.06 -10.48
C GLN A 84 -19.17 -9.24 -9.97
N GLU A 85 -19.01 -9.63 -8.71
CA GLU A 85 -19.78 -10.71 -8.07
C GLU A 85 -21.14 -10.26 -7.51
N GLU A 86 -21.54 -8.99 -7.74
CA GLU A 86 -22.77 -8.39 -7.21
C GLU A 86 -22.86 -8.35 -5.67
N ARG A 87 -21.72 -8.45 -4.96
CA ARG A 87 -21.61 -8.45 -3.49
C ARG A 87 -21.44 -7.03 -2.94
N LEU A 88 -22.35 -6.14 -3.33
CA LEU A 88 -22.27 -4.70 -3.04
C LEU A 88 -22.48 -4.35 -1.56
N GLU A 89 -22.99 -5.29 -0.76
CA GLU A 89 -23.16 -5.23 0.70
C GLU A 89 -21.89 -5.41 1.51
N GLU A 90 -20.80 -5.79 0.87
CA GLU A 90 -19.52 -5.99 1.51
C GLU A 90 -18.64 -4.75 1.39
N MET A 91 -17.85 -4.49 2.43
CA MET A 91 -17.03 -3.29 2.53
C MET A 91 -15.55 -3.63 2.51
N VAL A 92 -14.74 -2.79 1.86
CA VAL A 92 -13.28 -2.89 1.85
C VAL A 92 -12.69 -1.72 2.62
N VAL A 93 -11.97 -2.04 3.69
CA VAL A 93 -11.19 -1.12 4.51
C VAL A 93 -9.72 -1.34 4.20
N ALA A 94 -8.99 -0.26 3.94
CA ALA A 94 -7.58 -0.33 3.57
C ALA A 94 -6.74 0.58 4.47
N PHE A 95 -5.59 0.06 4.87
CA PHE A 95 -4.50 0.87 5.40
C PHE A 95 -3.54 1.16 4.26
N SER A 96 -3.57 2.36 3.68
CA SER A 96 -2.63 2.80 2.63
C SER A 96 -1.25 3.16 3.23
N GLU A 97 -0.75 2.30 4.11
CA GLU A 97 0.36 2.55 5.02
C GLU A 97 1.62 1.81 4.59
N PHE A 98 2.76 2.11 5.22
CA PHE A 98 3.98 1.29 5.09
C PHE A 98 4.40 0.70 6.44
N PHE A 99 3.72 -0.35 6.90
CA PHE A 99 4.04 -0.99 8.19
C PHE A 99 5.45 -1.59 8.27
N SER A 100 6.07 -1.90 7.12
CA SER A 100 7.46 -2.37 7.05
C SER A 100 8.48 -1.28 7.37
N ILE A 101 8.11 0.01 7.33
CA ILE A 101 9.03 1.14 7.56
C ILE A 101 8.50 2.11 8.63
N GLY A 102 9.40 2.95 9.15
CA GLY A 102 9.11 3.99 10.15
C GLY A 102 8.74 3.44 11.53
N PRO A 103 8.57 4.31 12.54
CA PRO A 103 8.22 3.87 13.89
C PRO A 103 6.80 3.29 13.94
N ILE A 104 6.63 2.19 14.67
CA ILE A 104 5.32 1.60 15.00
C ILE A 104 5.04 1.56 16.52
N ASN A 105 5.95 2.13 17.31
CA ASN A 105 5.78 2.23 18.74
C ASN A 105 4.56 3.09 19.09
N LYS A 106 3.72 2.58 20.01
CA LYS A 106 2.51 3.26 20.51
C LYS A 106 1.56 3.73 19.38
N LEU A 107 1.45 3.04 18.24
CA LEU A 107 0.54 3.48 17.16
C LEU A 107 -0.95 3.51 17.52
N HIS A 108 -1.34 2.80 18.57
CA HIS A 108 -2.67 2.88 19.15
C HIS A 108 -2.89 4.15 20.00
N MET A 109 -1.86 4.98 20.19
CA MET A 109 -1.90 6.24 20.96
C MET A 109 -1.57 7.43 20.05
N ASN A 110 -2.14 8.59 20.37
CA ASN A 110 -1.89 9.83 19.64
C ASN A 110 -0.40 10.21 19.58
N GLU A 111 0.35 9.97 20.66
CA GLU A 111 1.80 10.23 20.71
C GLU A 111 2.57 9.45 19.63
N GLY A 112 2.30 8.15 19.48
CA GLY A 112 2.96 7.30 18.49
C GLY A 112 2.54 7.66 17.05
N GLN A 113 1.27 8.01 16.85
CA GLN A 113 0.75 8.47 15.55
C GLN A 113 1.42 9.76 15.08
N LEU A 114 1.59 10.74 15.98
CA LEU A 114 2.29 11.99 15.69
C LEU A 114 3.79 11.76 15.46
N ALA A 115 4.41 10.89 16.25
CA ALA A 115 5.82 10.52 16.07
C ALA A 115 6.05 9.87 14.69
N ARG A 116 5.15 8.99 14.26
CA ARG A 116 5.18 8.37 12.92
C ARG A 116 4.97 9.40 11.82
N LYS A 117 3.94 10.25 11.91
CA LYS A 117 3.74 11.34 10.93
C LYS A 117 5.00 12.19 10.78
N LYS A 118 5.60 12.58 11.90
CA LYS A 118 6.84 13.38 11.90
C LYS A 118 7.99 12.65 11.21
N TRP A 119 8.15 11.35 11.46
CA TRP A 119 9.17 10.55 10.78
C TRP A 119 8.92 10.47 9.28
N LEU A 120 7.68 10.24 8.84
CA LEU A 120 7.33 10.18 7.42
C LEU A 120 7.65 11.50 6.71
N VAL A 121 7.16 12.63 7.24
CA VAL A 121 7.40 13.97 6.68
C VAL A 121 8.88 14.33 6.60
N ASN A 122 9.68 13.92 7.59
CA ASN A 122 11.09 14.31 7.66
C ASN A 122 12.02 13.45 6.80
N ASN A 123 11.63 12.22 6.48
CA ASN A 123 12.52 11.23 5.87
C ASN A 123 12.07 10.78 4.49
N LEU A 124 10.77 10.77 4.23
CA LEU A 124 10.22 10.31 2.96
C LEU A 124 9.79 11.49 2.09
N THR A 125 9.90 11.31 0.78
CA THR A 125 9.39 12.25 -0.22
C THR A 125 8.09 11.72 -0.78
N ALA A 126 7.05 12.53 -0.86
CA ALA A 126 5.81 12.19 -1.52
C ALA A 126 5.32 13.32 -2.43
N TYR A 127 4.54 12.95 -3.43
CA TYR A 127 3.80 13.89 -4.25
C TYR A 127 2.72 14.60 -3.41
N GLU A 128 2.45 15.86 -3.75
CA GLU A 128 1.30 16.63 -3.25
C GLU A 128 1.20 16.73 -1.71
N ASN A 129 2.34 16.70 -1.01
CA ASN A 129 2.40 16.81 0.46
C ASN A 129 1.56 15.73 1.20
N TYR A 130 1.47 14.52 0.64
CA TYR A 130 0.65 13.44 1.19
C TYR A 130 0.93 13.16 2.68
N PHE A 131 2.21 13.12 3.10
CA PHE A 131 2.58 12.83 4.49
C PHE A 131 2.20 13.96 5.46
N GLU A 132 2.22 15.20 4.97
CA GLU A 132 1.91 16.41 5.72
C GLU A 132 0.40 16.59 5.90
N GLU A 133 -0.39 16.35 4.85
CA GLU A 133 -1.79 16.75 4.80
C GLU A 133 -2.75 15.56 4.95
N GLU A 134 -2.48 14.44 4.28
CA GLU A 134 -3.47 13.38 4.10
C GLU A 134 -3.24 12.15 4.99
N TYR A 135 -1.98 11.82 5.25
CA TYR A 135 -1.55 10.61 5.95
C TYR A 135 -2.32 10.37 7.26
N LEU A 136 -2.16 11.27 8.24
CA LEU A 136 -2.70 11.06 9.58
C LEU A 136 -4.23 11.10 9.62
N PRO A 137 -4.93 12.04 8.95
CA PRO A 137 -6.39 11.98 8.83
C PRO A 137 -6.90 10.67 8.24
N ARG A 138 -6.27 10.16 7.18
CA ARG A 138 -6.63 8.87 6.57
C ARG A 138 -6.42 7.72 7.55
N PHE A 139 -5.26 7.66 8.21
CA PHE A 139 -4.95 6.62 9.20
C PHE A 139 -5.97 6.59 10.36
N LEU A 140 -6.29 7.75 10.93
CA LEU A 140 -7.27 7.87 12.02
C LEU A 140 -8.67 7.43 11.58
N LYS A 141 -9.10 7.85 10.38
CA LYS A 141 -10.38 7.45 9.80
C LYS A 141 -10.47 5.93 9.62
N THR A 142 -9.38 5.29 9.19
CA THR A 142 -9.33 3.83 9.04
C THR A 142 -9.45 3.13 10.39
N ILE A 143 -8.76 3.59 11.44
CA ILE A 143 -8.90 3.05 12.80
C ILE A 143 -10.33 3.20 13.33
N GLU A 144 -10.92 4.39 13.18
CA GLU A 144 -12.32 4.63 13.56
C GLU A 144 -13.27 3.69 12.79
N GLY A 145 -13.01 3.49 11.50
CA GLY A 145 -13.70 2.51 10.68
C GLY A 145 -13.64 1.09 11.26
N LEU A 146 -12.46 0.65 11.74
CA LEU A 146 -12.33 -0.67 12.38
C LEU A 146 -13.14 -0.80 13.67
N HIS A 147 -13.09 0.22 14.53
CA HIS A 147 -13.77 0.20 15.83
C HIS A 147 -15.30 0.29 15.67
N THR A 148 -15.80 0.85 14.57
CA THR A 148 -17.23 0.97 14.28
C THR A 148 -17.84 -0.26 13.60
N ILE A 149 -17.05 -1.25 13.19
CA ILE A 149 -17.57 -2.54 12.71
C ILE A 149 -18.49 -3.13 13.81
N PRO A 150 -19.67 -3.70 13.51
CA PRO A 150 -20.46 -4.42 14.50
C PRO A 150 -19.76 -5.70 15.02
N ILE A 151 -20.19 -6.27 16.15
CA ILE A 151 -19.49 -7.43 16.77
C ILE A 151 -19.70 -8.70 15.95
N GLU A 152 -20.90 -8.84 15.40
CA GLU A 152 -21.39 -9.96 14.63
C GLU A 152 -20.94 -9.96 13.16
N THR A 153 -20.53 -8.80 12.62
CA THR A 153 -20.09 -8.67 11.23
C THR A 153 -18.84 -9.51 10.99
N PRO A 154 -18.86 -10.46 10.04
CA PRO A 154 -17.68 -11.21 9.66
C PRO A 154 -16.61 -10.32 9.01
N ILE A 155 -15.35 -10.65 9.30
CA ILE A 155 -14.18 -9.90 8.84
C ILE A 155 -13.24 -10.86 8.12
N THR A 156 -12.76 -10.49 6.93
CA THR A 156 -11.65 -11.18 6.24
C THR A 156 -10.47 -10.22 6.13
N ILE A 157 -9.33 -10.59 6.72
CA ILE A 157 -8.08 -9.84 6.59
C ILE A 157 -7.23 -10.52 5.51
N TRP A 158 -6.85 -9.77 4.48
CA TRP A 158 -6.02 -10.26 3.38
C TRP A 158 -4.56 -9.95 3.66
N LYS A 159 -3.70 -10.96 3.55
CA LYS A 159 -2.25 -10.79 3.72
C LYS A 159 -1.47 -11.69 2.78
N ALA A 160 -0.32 -11.23 2.34
CA ALA A 160 0.73 -12.00 1.70
C ALA A 160 1.89 -12.22 2.70
N ASP A 161 2.82 -13.10 2.34
CA ASP A 161 4.02 -13.41 3.12
C ASP A 161 5.09 -12.32 2.92
N ASN A 162 4.81 -11.13 3.44
CA ASN A 162 5.74 -10.00 3.51
C ASN A 162 5.58 -9.23 4.82
N ALA A 163 6.62 -8.47 5.20
CA ALA A 163 6.66 -7.78 6.49
C ALA A 163 5.59 -6.70 6.60
N HIS A 164 5.26 -6.03 5.50
CA HIS A 164 4.29 -4.95 5.50
C HIS A 164 2.88 -5.43 5.84
N GLU A 165 2.39 -6.46 5.14
CA GLU A 165 1.06 -7.01 5.34
C GLU A 165 0.96 -7.80 6.65
N HIS A 166 2.01 -8.52 7.04
CA HIS A 166 2.01 -9.26 8.32
C HIS A 166 2.02 -8.35 9.54
N VAL A 167 2.86 -7.29 9.54
CA VAL A 167 2.83 -6.30 10.64
C VAL A 167 1.48 -5.58 10.67
N GLY A 168 0.91 -5.27 9.51
CA GLY A 168 -0.43 -4.70 9.38
C GLY A 168 -1.49 -5.62 10.00
N LEU A 169 -1.46 -6.92 9.72
CA LEU A 169 -2.35 -7.93 10.31
C LEU A 169 -2.23 -7.93 11.84
N CYS A 170 -1.01 -7.97 12.37
CA CYS A 170 -0.77 -7.94 13.83
C CYS A 170 -1.34 -6.67 14.47
N PHE A 171 -1.12 -5.51 13.85
CA PHE A 171 -1.67 -4.24 14.30
C PHE A 171 -3.21 -4.25 14.33
N VAL A 172 -3.84 -4.65 13.23
CA VAL A 172 -5.30 -4.72 13.10
C VAL A 172 -5.89 -5.70 14.11
N MET A 173 -5.24 -6.85 14.32
CA MET A 173 -5.71 -7.82 15.31
C MET A 173 -5.78 -7.20 16.71
N ALA A 174 -4.76 -6.43 17.10
CA ALA A 174 -4.73 -5.70 18.36
C ALA A 174 -5.81 -4.60 18.49
N GLN A 175 -6.37 -4.12 17.37
CA GLN A 175 -7.50 -3.17 17.37
C GLN A 175 -8.87 -3.85 17.44
N LEU A 176 -8.97 -5.13 17.08
CA LEU A 176 -10.25 -5.85 16.93
C LEU A 176 -10.56 -6.77 18.12
N LYS A 177 -10.14 -6.41 19.35
CA LYS A 177 -10.18 -7.27 20.57
C LYS A 177 -11.51 -7.96 20.82
N ASP A 178 -12.62 -7.26 20.61
CA ASP A 178 -13.96 -7.79 20.90
C ASP A 178 -14.59 -8.56 19.72
N LYS A 179 -13.88 -8.71 18.60
CA LYS A 179 -14.40 -9.32 17.36
C LYS A 179 -13.92 -10.75 17.19
N LYS A 180 -14.85 -11.70 17.16
CA LYS A 180 -14.50 -13.14 17.04
C LYS A 180 -14.65 -13.70 15.62
N ASN A 181 -15.43 -13.04 14.76
CA ASN A 181 -15.76 -13.54 13.41
C ASN A 181 -14.68 -13.14 12.38
N ILE A 182 -13.40 -13.40 12.68
CA ILE A 182 -12.26 -12.98 11.84
C ILE A 182 -11.70 -14.19 11.09
N ARG A 183 -11.47 -14.02 9.79
CA ARG A 183 -10.69 -14.93 8.93
C ARG A 183 -9.43 -14.21 8.45
N VAL A 184 -8.35 -14.96 8.27
CA VAL A 184 -7.14 -14.47 7.60
C VAL A 184 -6.97 -15.24 6.30
N MET A 185 -6.85 -14.50 5.20
CA MET A 185 -6.63 -15.05 3.88
C MET A 185 -5.16 -14.83 3.49
N ASN A 186 -4.37 -15.91 3.49
CA ASN A 186 -3.00 -15.85 3.01
C ASN A 186 -2.95 -15.97 1.48
N THR A 187 -2.70 -14.85 0.80
CA THR A 187 -2.68 -14.76 -0.66
C THR A 187 -1.43 -15.37 -1.28
N SER A 188 -0.31 -15.43 -0.56
CA SER A 188 0.91 -16.11 -1.01
C SER A 188 0.70 -17.64 -1.06
N GLU A 189 0.12 -18.20 0.00
CA GLU A 189 -0.26 -19.61 0.05
C GLU A 189 -1.32 -19.94 -1.01
N ALA A 190 -2.39 -19.15 -1.07
CA ALA A 190 -3.46 -19.33 -2.03
C ALA A 190 -2.99 -19.21 -3.49
N SER A 191 -2.06 -18.30 -3.78
CA SER A 191 -1.46 -18.15 -5.11
C SER A 191 -0.73 -19.42 -5.57
N LYS A 192 -0.05 -20.12 -4.65
CA LYS A 192 0.63 -21.38 -4.93
C LYS A 192 -0.36 -22.54 -5.08
N GLU A 193 -1.31 -22.67 -4.17
CA GLU A 193 -2.17 -23.85 -4.09
C GLU A 193 -3.35 -23.82 -5.07
N ILE A 194 -3.98 -22.64 -5.22
CA ILE A 194 -5.19 -22.47 -6.04
C ILE A 194 -4.83 -21.98 -7.43
N LEU A 195 -4.06 -20.89 -7.51
CA LEU A 195 -3.73 -20.28 -8.80
C LEU A 195 -2.59 -21.01 -9.52
N LYS A 196 -1.88 -21.91 -8.81
CA LYS A 196 -0.76 -22.72 -9.33
C LYS A 196 0.29 -21.87 -10.05
N ARG A 197 0.55 -20.66 -9.53
CA ARG A 197 1.57 -19.78 -10.11
C ARG A 197 2.97 -20.36 -9.86
N GLU A 198 3.82 -20.25 -10.87
CA GLU A 198 5.21 -20.72 -10.81
C GLU A 198 6.14 -19.75 -10.06
N TYR A 199 5.67 -18.54 -9.78
CA TYR A 199 6.40 -17.50 -9.05
C TYR A 199 5.66 -17.10 -7.77
N ALA A 200 6.43 -16.68 -6.76
CA ALA A 200 5.90 -16.09 -5.54
C ALA A 200 5.47 -14.64 -5.80
N ILE A 201 4.29 -14.28 -5.29
CA ILE A 201 3.85 -12.88 -5.28
C ILE A 201 4.58 -12.12 -4.17
N ARG A 202 4.89 -10.83 -4.38
CA ARG A 202 5.50 -9.99 -3.33
C ARG A 202 4.48 -9.46 -2.33
N GLY A 203 3.25 -9.26 -2.78
CA GLY A 203 2.16 -8.71 -1.98
C GLY A 203 0.80 -9.01 -2.60
N THR A 204 -0.26 -8.80 -1.83
CA THR A 204 -1.64 -9.04 -2.28
C THR A 204 -1.99 -8.16 -3.49
N GLY A 205 -1.41 -6.97 -3.60
CA GLY A 205 -1.63 -6.03 -4.72
C GLY A 205 -1.19 -6.55 -6.09
N GLU A 206 -0.39 -7.63 -6.16
CA GLU A 206 -0.01 -8.26 -7.43
C GLU A 206 -1.08 -9.22 -7.99
N LEU A 207 -2.18 -9.44 -7.26
CA LEU A 207 -3.29 -10.28 -7.68
C LEU A 207 -4.35 -9.47 -8.43
N SER A 208 -4.82 -10.03 -9.54
CA SER A 208 -5.94 -9.46 -10.28
C SER A 208 -7.28 -9.70 -9.56
N PRO A 209 -8.32 -8.91 -9.84
CA PRO A 209 -9.67 -9.15 -9.32
C PRO A 209 -10.17 -10.59 -9.55
N GLU A 210 -9.90 -11.17 -10.71
CA GLU A 210 -10.30 -12.55 -11.05
C GLU A 210 -9.54 -13.59 -10.21
N SER A 211 -8.25 -13.32 -9.94
CA SER A 211 -7.44 -14.18 -9.06
C SER A 211 -7.98 -14.15 -7.63
N LEU A 212 -8.34 -12.95 -7.13
CA LEU A 212 -8.93 -12.78 -5.81
C LEU A 212 -10.30 -13.45 -5.71
N ALA A 213 -11.13 -13.40 -6.76
CA ALA A 213 -12.42 -14.08 -6.81
C ALA A 213 -12.25 -15.60 -6.67
N LEU A 214 -11.30 -16.19 -7.40
CA LEU A 214 -11.01 -17.63 -7.30
C LEU A 214 -10.56 -18.03 -5.90
N ILE A 215 -9.71 -17.21 -5.26
CA ILE A 215 -9.27 -17.42 -3.88
C ILE A 215 -10.47 -17.35 -2.93
N GLN A 216 -11.22 -16.25 -2.95
CA GLN A 216 -12.38 -16.04 -2.09
C GLN A 216 -13.38 -17.20 -2.17
N ASN A 217 -13.69 -17.66 -3.39
CA ASN A 217 -14.65 -18.74 -3.62
C ASN A 217 -14.13 -20.12 -3.18
N SER A 218 -12.82 -20.35 -3.26
CA SER A 218 -12.20 -21.61 -2.81
C SER A 218 -12.15 -21.73 -1.28
N PHE A 219 -12.34 -20.61 -0.58
CA PHE A 219 -12.17 -20.50 0.87
C PHE A 219 -13.47 -20.08 1.59
N LEU A 220 -14.63 -20.29 0.98
CA LEU A 220 -15.93 -20.02 1.63
C LEU A 220 -16.13 -20.81 2.94
N GLU A 221 -15.40 -21.92 3.10
CA GLU A 221 -15.41 -22.76 4.32
C GLU A 221 -14.28 -22.47 5.31
N LEU A 222 -13.44 -21.43 5.09
CA LEU A 222 -12.41 -21.05 6.06
C LEU A 222 -13.08 -20.77 7.41
N THR A 223 -12.60 -21.46 8.45
CA THR A 223 -13.09 -21.24 9.81
C THR A 223 -12.60 -19.89 10.32
N TYR A 224 -13.33 -19.32 11.28
CA TYR A 224 -12.81 -18.17 12.02
C TYR A 224 -11.58 -18.58 12.81
N LEU A 225 -10.67 -17.62 13.00
CA LEU A 225 -9.48 -17.81 13.82
C LEU A 225 -9.85 -18.36 15.19
N THR A 226 -9.04 -19.29 15.69
CA THR A 226 -9.15 -19.74 17.07
C THR A 226 -8.68 -18.63 18.01
N GLU A 227 -9.05 -18.75 19.30
CA GLU A 227 -8.51 -17.83 20.32
C GLU A 227 -6.97 -17.93 20.42
N GLU A 228 -6.40 -19.10 20.12
CA GLU A 228 -4.94 -19.33 20.13
C GLU A 228 -4.25 -18.63 18.96
N ASP A 229 -4.75 -18.78 17.73
CA ASP A 229 -4.22 -18.07 16.55
C ASP A 229 -4.29 -16.54 16.75
N ARG A 230 -5.40 -16.07 17.34
CA ARG A 230 -5.60 -14.66 17.64
C ARG A 230 -4.58 -14.14 18.64
N MET A 231 -4.37 -14.86 19.74
CA MET A 231 -3.40 -14.48 20.76
C MET A 231 -1.97 -14.40 20.20
N GLN A 232 -1.61 -15.27 19.25
CA GLN A 232 -0.31 -15.25 18.61
C GLN A 232 -0.05 -13.90 17.91
N TYR A 233 -0.98 -13.44 17.07
CA TYR A 233 -0.86 -12.15 16.39
C TYR A 233 -0.86 -10.96 17.35
N GLU A 234 -1.65 -11.02 18.43
CA GLU A 234 -1.66 -9.97 19.45
C GLU A 234 -0.32 -9.92 20.23
N HIS A 235 0.29 -11.07 20.51
CA HIS A 235 1.59 -11.15 21.17
C HIS A 235 2.72 -10.68 20.25
N GLU A 236 2.69 -11.06 18.98
CA GLU A 236 3.62 -10.54 17.97
C GLU A 236 3.51 -9.01 17.86
N TRP A 237 2.30 -8.45 17.85
CA TRP A 237 2.13 -7.00 17.89
C TRP A 237 2.73 -6.36 19.14
N ASP A 238 2.53 -6.93 20.33
CA ASP A 238 3.13 -6.42 21.58
C ASP A 238 4.67 -6.43 21.51
N SER A 239 5.28 -7.42 20.88
CA SER A 239 6.72 -7.48 20.63
C SER A 239 7.16 -6.42 19.60
N LEU A 240 6.55 -6.43 18.42
CA LEU A 240 6.87 -5.53 17.30
C LEU A 240 6.67 -4.05 17.68
N SER A 241 5.62 -3.72 18.44
CA SER A 241 5.36 -2.35 18.87
C SER A 241 6.35 -1.84 19.93
N LYS A 242 7.16 -2.69 20.55
CA LYS A 242 8.25 -2.29 21.46
C LYS A 242 9.58 -2.08 20.73
N SER A 243 9.71 -2.57 19.50
CA SER A 243 10.88 -2.35 18.65
C SER A 243 11.06 -0.86 18.35
N THR A 244 12.32 -0.44 18.33
CA THR A 244 12.72 0.96 18.05
C THR A 244 13.22 1.16 16.63
N GLU A 245 13.49 0.05 15.95
CA GLU A 245 13.96 -0.04 14.59
C GLU A 245 12.89 0.47 13.61
N PHE A 246 13.35 1.15 12.57
CA PHE A 246 12.49 1.74 11.54
C PHE A 246 12.31 0.88 10.31
N LEU A 247 12.92 -0.30 10.24
CA LEU A 247 12.79 -1.22 9.11
C LEU A 247 12.44 -2.62 9.63
N ARG A 248 11.48 -3.27 8.97
CA ARG A 248 11.16 -4.67 9.15
C ARG A 248 11.25 -5.43 7.84
N VAL A 249 11.86 -6.61 7.90
CA VAL A 249 12.02 -7.54 6.78
C VAL A 249 11.34 -8.87 7.10
N TRP A 250 10.90 -9.57 6.06
CA TRP A 250 10.31 -10.90 6.14
C TRP A 250 11.36 -11.96 5.84
N THR A 251 11.63 -12.85 6.77
CA THR A 251 12.63 -13.92 6.60
C THR A 251 12.17 -15.14 7.39
N ASP A 252 12.27 -16.33 6.80
CA ASP A 252 11.90 -17.60 7.43
C ASP A 252 10.47 -17.61 8.05
N ASN A 253 9.52 -16.96 7.36
CA ASN A 253 8.13 -16.75 7.82
C ASN A 253 7.97 -15.91 9.09
N GLU A 254 8.98 -15.12 9.44
CA GLU A 254 8.96 -14.21 10.58
C GLU A 254 9.28 -12.77 10.16
N VAL A 255 8.83 -11.82 10.97
CA VAL A 255 9.17 -10.40 10.83
C VAL A 255 10.38 -10.09 11.70
N LEU A 256 11.47 -9.65 11.07
CA LEU A 256 12.68 -9.20 11.76
C LEU A 256 12.80 -7.69 11.70
N SER A 257 12.95 -7.06 12.86
CA SER A 257 13.31 -5.65 12.97
C SER A 257 14.81 -5.48 12.73
N VAL A 258 15.19 -4.63 11.78
CA VAL A 258 16.58 -4.41 11.36
C VAL A 258 16.90 -2.91 11.32
N GLN A 259 18.19 -2.57 11.24
CA GLN A 259 18.61 -1.19 11.07
C GLN A 259 18.17 -0.64 9.71
N GLU A 260 17.92 0.66 9.63
CA GLU A 260 17.44 1.31 8.40
C GLU A 260 18.44 1.23 7.24
N ASP A 261 19.73 1.06 7.54
CA ASP A 261 20.82 0.92 6.58
C ASP A 261 20.98 -0.51 6.02
N TYR A 262 20.08 -1.43 6.36
CA TYR A 262 20.13 -2.83 5.95
C TYR A 262 20.29 -3.02 4.43
N PHE A 263 19.67 -2.14 3.63
CA PHE A 263 19.75 -2.19 2.16
C PHE A 263 20.81 -1.27 1.55
N ASP A 264 21.59 -0.54 2.34
CA ASP A 264 22.51 0.48 1.82
C ASP A 264 23.60 -0.16 0.93
N GLN A 265 24.20 -1.26 1.39
CA GLN A 265 25.20 -2.00 0.60
C GLN A 265 24.60 -2.56 -0.69
N PHE A 266 23.36 -3.05 -0.63
CA PHE A 266 22.63 -3.54 -1.80
C PHE A 266 22.36 -2.42 -2.82
N ILE A 267 21.94 -1.23 -2.36
CA ILE A 267 21.73 -0.05 -3.21
C ILE A 267 23.04 0.37 -3.90
N ILE A 268 24.17 0.36 -3.18
CA ILE A 268 25.50 0.64 -3.73
C ILE A 268 25.86 -0.35 -4.84
N GLU A 269 25.59 -1.64 -4.64
CA GLU A 269 25.86 -2.70 -5.61
C GLU A 269 24.99 -2.57 -6.86
N CYS A 270 23.69 -2.31 -6.71
CA CYS A 270 22.77 -1.99 -7.80
C CYS A 270 23.22 -0.75 -8.57
N ALA A 271 23.61 0.33 -7.88
CA ALA A 271 24.11 1.53 -8.55
C ALA A 271 25.37 1.22 -9.38
N LYS A 272 26.28 0.40 -8.83
CA LYS A 272 27.52 -0.01 -9.51
C LYS A 272 27.23 -0.90 -10.73
N SER A 273 26.26 -1.82 -10.66
CA SER A 273 25.91 -2.73 -11.76
C SER A 273 25.48 -1.95 -13.01
N ILE A 274 24.76 -0.85 -12.82
CA ILE A 274 24.26 0.00 -13.91
C ILE A 274 25.20 1.15 -14.30
N GLY A 275 26.40 1.24 -13.69
CA GLY A 275 27.45 2.17 -14.11
C GLY A 275 27.54 3.50 -13.34
N ALA A 276 26.88 3.63 -12.18
CA ALA A 276 26.96 4.83 -11.33
C ALA A 276 28.38 5.10 -10.78
N ASN A 277 29.33 4.16 -10.93
CA ASN A 277 30.74 4.36 -10.59
C ASN A 277 31.53 5.13 -11.68
N ARG A 278 30.94 5.33 -12.87
CA ARG A 278 31.60 5.95 -14.03
C ARG A 278 31.03 7.34 -14.31
N GLU A 279 29.72 7.47 -14.29
CA GLU A 279 28.99 8.69 -14.63
C GLU A 279 27.82 8.95 -13.69
N PHE A 280 27.28 10.17 -13.71
CA PHE A 280 26.06 10.51 -13.01
C PHE A 280 24.86 9.85 -13.67
N LEU A 281 24.05 9.15 -12.88
CA LEU A 281 22.80 8.54 -13.30
C LEU A 281 21.63 9.18 -12.59
N LYS A 282 20.51 9.37 -13.30
CA LYS A 282 19.26 9.82 -12.70
C LYS A 282 18.86 8.90 -11.53
N ALA A 283 18.51 9.46 -10.38
CA ALA A 283 18.20 8.70 -9.18
C ALA A 283 17.13 7.60 -9.39
N PRO A 284 16.05 7.81 -10.19
CA PRO A 284 15.06 6.78 -10.47
C PRO A 284 15.64 5.54 -11.18
N ARG A 285 16.76 5.66 -11.91
CA ARG A 285 17.43 4.50 -12.51
C ARG A 285 18.10 3.63 -11.45
N VAL A 286 18.74 4.24 -10.46
CA VAL A 286 19.37 3.51 -9.33
C VAL A 286 18.30 2.89 -8.43
N ILE A 287 17.27 3.67 -8.09
CA ILE A 287 16.15 3.21 -7.28
C ILE A 287 15.39 2.08 -8.00
N GLY A 288 15.13 2.22 -9.30
CA GLY A 288 14.44 1.21 -10.10
C GLY A 288 15.23 -0.10 -10.22
N GLU A 289 16.55 -0.03 -10.36
CA GLU A 289 17.42 -1.22 -10.32
C GLU A 289 17.31 -1.92 -8.96
N ALA A 290 17.42 -1.18 -7.85
CA ALA A 290 17.27 -1.73 -6.51
C ALA A 290 15.86 -2.31 -6.30
N LEU A 291 14.80 -1.62 -6.72
CA LEU A 291 13.41 -2.05 -6.59
C LEU A 291 13.11 -3.34 -7.39
N GLY A 292 13.71 -3.48 -8.56
CA GLY A 292 13.59 -4.68 -9.38
C GLY A 292 14.17 -5.93 -8.70
N HIS A 293 15.27 -5.75 -7.96
CA HIS A 293 16.04 -6.84 -7.37
C HIS A 293 15.79 -7.06 -5.87
N VAL A 294 15.22 -6.10 -5.15
CA VAL A 294 14.93 -6.24 -3.72
C VAL A 294 13.83 -7.29 -3.52
N GLU A 295 14.10 -8.24 -2.61
CA GLU A 295 13.14 -9.30 -2.29
C GLU A 295 12.06 -8.85 -1.29
N GLN A 296 12.26 -7.70 -0.65
CA GLN A 296 11.40 -7.16 0.40
C GLN A 296 10.50 -6.04 -0.13
N LEU A 297 9.24 -6.01 0.33
CA LEU A 297 8.26 -4.99 -0.02
C LEU A 297 8.47 -3.71 0.79
N VAL A 298 9.50 -2.94 0.42
CA VAL A 298 9.88 -1.66 1.07
C VAL A 298 9.47 -0.41 0.28
N GLY A 299 9.23 -0.54 -1.03
CA GLY A 299 8.82 0.56 -1.90
C GLY A 299 9.97 1.47 -2.37
N ASP A 300 9.72 2.21 -3.44
CA ASP A 300 10.66 3.16 -4.04
C ASP A 300 10.94 4.37 -3.15
N THR A 301 9.92 4.85 -2.42
CA THR A 301 10.06 5.99 -1.49
C THR A 301 11.07 5.69 -0.38
N PHE A 302 11.09 4.47 0.15
CA PHE A 302 12.08 4.06 1.16
C PHE A 302 13.49 3.94 0.56
N LEU A 303 13.60 3.39 -0.65
CA LEU A 303 14.89 3.28 -1.34
C LEU A 303 15.46 4.67 -1.70
N GLU A 304 14.60 5.64 -2.06
CA GLU A 304 14.99 7.04 -2.25
C GLU A 304 15.50 7.64 -0.95
N TYR A 305 14.79 7.43 0.17
CA TYR A 305 15.23 7.87 1.49
C TYR A 305 16.64 7.35 1.81
N ARG A 306 16.88 6.05 1.64
CA ARG A 306 18.21 5.46 1.85
C ARG A 306 19.26 6.02 0.91
N LEU A 307 18.93 6.25 -0.36
CA LEU A 307 19.84 6.89 -1.30
C LEU A 307 20.23 8.31 -0.85
N LYS A 308 19.26 9.10 -0.34
CA LYS A 308 19.53 10.43 0.23
C LYS A 308 20.41 10.36 1.48
N GLU A 309 20.24 9.37 2.34
CA GLU A 309 21.14 9.14 3.48
C GLU A 309 22.57 8.80 3.00
N LEU A 310 22.71 7.97 1.96
CA LEU A 310 24.03 7.64 1.39
C LEU A 310 24.71 8.86 0.74
N ILE A 311 23.95 9.81 0.20
CA ILE A 311 24.47 11.12 -0.23
C ILE A 311 24.97 11.92 0.97
N LYS A 312 24.19 11.99 2.08
CA LYS A 312 24.59 12.69 3.31
C LYS A 312 25.85 12.09 3.94
N GLN A 313 26.01 10.78 3.85
CA GLN A 313 27.19 10.03 4.29
C GLN A 313 28.37 10.13 3.33
N GLU A 314 28.25 10.92 2.25
CA GLU A 314 29.27 11.13 1.24
C GLU A 314 29.68 9.89 0.43
N VAL A 315 28.85 8.83 0.42
CA VAL A 315 29.04 7.63 -0.41
C VAL A 315 28.72 7.93 -1.88
N PHE A 316 27.72 8.78 -2.12
CA PHE A 316 27.37 9.28 -3.45
C PHE A 316 27.63 10.79 -3.55
N GLU A 317 28.15 11.20 -4.70
CA GLU A 317 28.06 12.58 -5.20
C GLU A 317 26.68 12.76 -5.85
N PHE A 318 26.13 13.99 -5.81
CA PHE A 318 24.87 14.30 -6.47
C PHE A 318 24.90 15.63 -7.23
N GLU A 319 24.06 15.73 -8.26
CA GLU A 319 23.80 16.95 -9.03
C GLU A 319 22.29 17.18 -9.13
N GLY A 320 21.83 18.44 -9.05
CA GLY A 320 20.42 18.81 -9.13
C GLY A 320 19.80 19.13 -7.76
N SER A 321 18.49 18.91 -7.62
CA SER A 321 17.76 19.14 -6.37
C SER A 321 17.31 17.83 -5.73
N LEU A 322 17.46 17.70 -4.41
CA LEU A 322 17.02 16.53 -3.63
C LEU A 322 15.53 16.59 -3.26
N ASP A 323 14.75 17.51 -3.83
CA ASP A 323 13.32 17.63 -3.55
C ASP A 323 12.56 16.36 -3.96
N GLU A 324 12.79 15.85 -5.18
CA GLU A 324 12.17 14.62 -5.69
C GLU A 324 13.16 13.79 -6.52
N MET A 325 12.96 12.46 -6.57
CA MET A 325 13.90 11.53 -7.23
C MET A 325 14.26 11.92 -8.66
N HIS A 326 13.32 12.44 -9.46
CA HIS A 326 13.57 12.76 -10.86
C HIS A 326 14.39 14.07 -11.07
N PHE A 327 14.52 14.89 -10.02
CA PHE A 327 15.25 16.17 -10.05
C PHE A 327 16.76 16.06 -9.79
N TYR A 328 17.26 14.90 -9.36
CA TYR A 328 18.70 14.72 -9.15
C TYR A 328 19.28 13.49 -9.84
N SER A 329 20.59 13.54 -10.01
CA SER A 329 21.42 12.43 -10.46
C SER A 329 22.47 12.13 -9.40
N VAL A 330 22.90 10.87 -9.31
CA VAL A 330 23.88 10.38 -8.35
C VAL A 330 25.02 9.67 -9.04
N LYS A 331 26.19 9.68 -8.40
CA LYS A 331 27.38 8.93 -8.81
C LYS A 331 28.10 8.42 -7.56
N LEU A 332 28.59 7.19 -7.59
CA LEU A 332 29.42 6.67 -6.49
C LEU A 332 30.71 7.48 -6.38
N ARG A 333 31.00 7.95 -5.16
CA ARG A 333 32.25 8.63 -4.86
C ARG A 333 33.41 7.62 -4.91
N LYS A 334 34.56 8.09 -5.38
CA LYS A 334 35.76 7.24 -5.59
C LYS A 334 36.49 6.89 -4.31
#